data_AF-A0A0U5F5Y0-F1
#
_entry.id   AF-A0A0U5F5Y0-F1
#
_cell.length_a   1.000
_cell.length_b   1.000
_cell.length_c   1.000
_cell.angle_alpha   90.00
_cell.angle_beta   90.00
_cell.angle_gamma   90.00
#
_symmetry.space_group_name_H-M   'P 1'
#
loop_
_entity.id
_entity.type
_entity.pdbx_description
1 polymer ?
#
loop_
_entity_poly.entity_id
_entity_poly.type
_entity_poly.pdbx_seq_one_letter_code
_entity_poly.pdbx_strand_id
1 'polypeptide(L)'
;MAPPDFSRLQPIEVALLVLLYASLTRSIVLSRSAALAVVCLGYEAITHQRHELVAGAVGPFLLLPALRRSFPSVSQGGAVQGGRSVWLRVCGVLVLALGVLGLRVRFPLPVSPVGGAEVALQHVPPALQAQPVFNDDTLGGYLIFRHIPPLLDGRAELFPQAFRLSMFDALLGHDADFNTIARQYAVCWTFAAPAWPLNAHLAQDPAWERLYTDHFATVYARKACLPAPMQQGADTPTP
;
A
#
# COMPACT_ATOMS: atom_id res chain seq x y z
N MET A 1 4.88 12.89 2.29
CA MET A 1 4.70 12.54 0.85
C MET A 1 5.71 11.47 0.55
N ALA A 2 5.29 10.20 0.44
CA ALA A 2 6.23 9.09 0.31
C ALA A 2 6.72 8.98 -1.15
N PRO A 3 8.03 8.79 -1.39
CA PRO A 3 8.57 8.55 -2.73
C PRO A 3 8.04 7.22 -3.31
N PRO A 4 8.01 7.06 -4.66
CA PRO A 4 7.59 5.83 -5.30
C PRO A 4 8.38 4.60 -4.83
N ASP A 5 7.63 3.56 -4.48
CA ASP A 5 8.11 2.29 -3.94
C ASP A 5 8.59 1.33 -5.05
N PHE A 6 9.87 1.43 -5.40
CA PHE A 6 10.54 0.46 -6.28
C PHE A 6 10.98 -0.81 -5.53
N SER A 7 10.23 -1.24 -4.50
CA SER A 7 10.49 -2.46 -3.69
C SER A 7 9.50 -3.60 -3.98
N ARG A 8 8.43 -3.34 -4.75
CA ARG A 8 7.52 -4.37 -5.29
C ARG A 8 7.54 -4.40 -6.82
N LEU A 9 7.38 -5.59 -7.42
CA LEU A 9 7.17 -5.72 -8.87
C LEU A 9 5.82 -5.11 -9.17
N GLN A 10 5.80 -3.82 -9.45
CA GLN A 10 4.57 -3.12 -9.74
C GLN A 10 4.10 -3.55 -11.14
N PRO A 11 2.78 -3.71 -11.36
CA PRO A 11 2.26 -4.00 -12.68
C PRO A 11 2.79 -3.04 -13.76
N ILE A 12 3.09 -1.79 -13.38
CA ILE A 12 3.69 -0.82 -14.28
C ILE A 12 5.16 -1.09 -14.61
N GLU A 13 5.98 -1.54 -13.65
CA GLU A 13 7.36 -1.95 -13.92
C GLU A 13 7.38 -3.12 -14.91
N VAL A 14 6.51 -4.11 -14.70
CA VAL A 14 6.35 -5.25 -15.62
C VAL A 14 5.87 -4.77 -16.99
N ALA A 15 4.88 -3.89 -17.04
CA ALA A 15 4.36 -3.34 -18.30
C ALA A 15 5.44 -2.54 -19.06
N LEU A 16 6.23 -1.73 -18.37
CA LEU A 16 7.33 -0.95 -18.95
C LEU A 16 8.45 -1.87 -19.46
N LEU A 17 8.82 -2.91 -18.70
CA LEU A 17 9.81 -3.90 -19.13
C LEU A 17 9.31 -4.71 -20.32
N VAL A 18 8.04 -5.11 -20.35
CA VAL A 18 7.41 -5.78 -21.49
C VAL A 18 7.34 -4.86 -22.71
N LEU A 19 7.02 -3.58 -22.53
CA LEU A 19 7.00 -2.57 -23.60
C LEU A 19 8.39 -2.31 -24.17
N LEU A 20 9.39 -2.14 -23.30
CA LEU A 20 10.78 -1.96 -23.67
C LEU A 20 11.31 -3.20 -24.38
N TYR A 21 10.99 -4.39 -23.86
CA TYR A 21 11.32 -5.65 -24.51
C TYR A 21 10.67 -5.74 -25.90
N ALA A 22 9.38 -5.43 -26.00
CA ALA A 22 8.62 -5.51 -27.25
C ALA A 22 9.12 -4.49 -28.29
N SER A 23 9.51 -3.28 -27.88
CA SER A 23 10.08 -2.26 -28.78
C SER A 23 11.51 -2.58 -29.24
N LEU A 24 12.29 -3.29 -28.42
CA LEU A 24 13.64 -3.76 -28.78
C LEU A 24 13.64 -5.05 -29.61
N THR A 25 12.60 -5.90 -29.47
CA THR A 25 12.54 -7.22 -30.13
C THR A 25 11.67 -7.25 -31.37
N ARG A 26 10.72 -6.32 -31.49
CA ARG A 26 9.86 -6.14 -32.67
C ARG A 26 9.93 -4.69 -33.12
N SER A 27 9.74 -4.46 -34.42
CA SER A 27 9.71 -3.14 -35.05
C SER A 27 8.42 -2.37 -34.68
N ILE A 28 8.17 -2.17 -33.38
CA ILE A 28 6.98 -1.48 -32.88
C ILE A 28 7.17 0.03 -33.10
N VAL A 29 6.73 0.51 -34.26
CA VAL A 29 6.73 1.94 -34.58
C VAL A 29 5.51 2.58 -33.92
N LEU A 30 5.73 3.16 -32.74
CA LEU A 30 4.74 4.01 -32.06
C LEU A 30 4.60 5.34 -32.82
N SER A 31 3.38 5.87 -32.94
CA SER A 31 3.21 7.27 -33.36
C SER A 31 3.79 8.18 -32.29
N ARG A 32 4.30 9.36 -32.68
CA ARG A 32 4.89 10.33 -31.73
C ARG A 32 3.95 10.67 -30.58
N SER A 33 2.64 10.76 -30.87
CA SER A 33 1.59 10.98 -29.87
C SER A 33 1.41 9.81 -28.89
N ALA A 34 1.47 8.56 -29.36
CA ALA A 34 1.33 7.38 -28.50
C ALA A 34 2.55 7.18 -27.60
N ALA A 35 3.76 7.43 -28.12
CA ALA A 35 4.98 7.40 -27.33
C ALA A 35 4.95 8.48 -26.23
N LEU A 36 4.54 9.70 -26.57
CA LEU A 36 4.38 10.78 -25.61
C LEU A 36 3.34 10.43 -24.53
N ALA A 37 2.18 9.88 -24.94
CA ALA A 37 1.13 9.48 -24.00
C ALA A 37 1.59 8.36 -23.05
N VAL A 38 2.33 7.36 -23.54
CA VAL A 38 2.89 6.28 -22.70
C VAL A 38 3.94 6.82 -21.73
N VAL A 39 4.81 7.75 -22.17
CA VAL A 39 5.80 8.39 -21.29
C VAL A 39 5.12 9.26 -20.24
N CYS A 40 4.12 10.06 -20.61
CA CYS A 40 3.35 10.87 -19.67
C CYS A 40 2.57 10.01 -18.67
N LEU A 41 1.90 8.96 -19.12
CA LEU A 41 1.18 8.03 -18.23
C LEU A 41 2.14 7.24 -17.34
N GLY A 42 3.30 6.84 -17.87
CA GLY A 42 4.36 6.21 -17.09
C GLY A 42 4.90 7.16 -16.03
N TYR A 43 5.20 8.40 -16.40
CA TYR A 43 5.62 9.45 -15.48
C TYR A 43 4.57 9.72 -14.40
N GLU A 44 3.29 9.81 -14.77
CA GLU A 44 2.20 10.02 -13.83
C GLU A 44 2.02 8.86 -12.85
N ALA A 45 2.10 7.63 -13.33
CA ALA A 45 1.97 6.46 -12.46
C ALA A 45 3.21 6.20 -11.59
N ILE A 46 4.40 6.61 -12.05
CA ILE A 46 5.61 6.63 -11.21
C ILE A 46 5.53 7.76 -10.18
N THR A 47 4.97 8.92 -10.53
CA THR A 47 4.87 10.07 -9.62
C THR A 47 3.72 9.91 -8.62
N HIS A 48 2.65 9.21 -9.00
CA HIS A 48 1.45 9.02 -8.19
C HIS A 48 1.03 7.53 -8.19
N GLN A 49 1.29 6.81 -7.08
CA GLN A 49 0.87 5.41 -6.91
C GLN A 49 -0.65 5.19 -7.17
N ARG A 50 -1.47 6.23 -6.99
CA ARG A 50 -2.92 6.21 -7.27
C ARG A 50 -3.26 6.14 -8.75
N HIS A 51 -2.36 6.53 -9.66
CA HIS A 51 -2.58 6.52 -11.11
C HIS A 51 -2.10 5.24 -11.80
N GLU A 52 -1.54 4.27 -11.08
CA GLU A 52 -1.13 2.97 -11.64
C GLU A 52 -2.31 2.22 -12.31
N LEU A 53 -3.50 2.27 -11.71
CA LEU A 53 -4.70 1.64 -12.28
C LEU A 53 -5.12 2.31 -13.59
N VAL A 54 -4.98 3.63 -13.71
CA VAL A 54 -5.29 4.38 -14.92
C VAL A 54 -4.29 4.05 -16.02
N ALA A 55 -2.99 4.01 -15.69
CA ALA A 55 -1.96 3.61 -16.64
C ALA A 55 -2.14 2.15 -17.11
N GLY A 56 -2.49 1.23 -16.20
CA GLY A 56 -2.76 -0.17 -16.52
C GLY A 56 -4.04 -0.38 -17.34
N ALA A 57 -5.08 0.42 -17.10
CA ALA A 57 -6.34 0.33 -17.86
C ALA A 57 -6.23 0.99 -19.23
N VAL A 58 -5.63 2.18 -19.33
CA VAL A 58 -5.59 3.00 -20.55
C VAL A 58 -4.38 2.66 -21.44
N GLY A 59 -3.26 2.27 -20.84
CA GLY A 59 -2.02 1.93 -21.54
C GLY A 59 -2.19 0.90 -22.67
N PRO A 60 -2.86 -0.25 -22.42
CA PRO A 60 -3.12 -1.26 -23.46
C PRO A 60 -3.93 -0.72 -24.66
N PHE A 61 -4.90 0.16 -24.42
CA PHE A 61 -5.71 0.77 -25.51
C PHE A 61 -4.90 1.73 -26.38
N LEU A 62 -4.01 2.51 -25.78
CA LEU A 62 -3.10 3.40 -26.52
C LEU A 62 -2.10 2.63 -27.38
N LEU A 63 -1.74 1.42 -26.94
CA LEU A 63 -0.81 0.53 -27.64
C LEU A 63 -1.49 -0.32 -28.70
N LEU A 64 -2.82 -0.45 -28.67
CA LEU A 64 -3.61 -1.31 -29.55
C LEU A 64 -3.33 -1.08 -31.05
N PRO A 65 -3.21 0.17 -31.57
CA PRO A 65 -2.88 0.41 -32.98
C PRO A 65 -1.46 -0.03 -33.34
N ALA A 66 -0.50 0.08 -32.42
CA ALA A 66 0.88 -0.35 -32.61
C ALA A 66 1.01 -1.88 -32.52
N LEU A 67 0.24 -2.51 -31.61
CA LEU A 67 0.11 -3.96 -31.50
C LEU A 67 -0.47 -4.55 -32.79
N ARG A 68 -1.56 -3.97 -33.32
CA ARG A 68 -2.22 -4.46 -34.55
C ARG A 68 -1.31 -4.42 -35.78
N ARG A 69 -0.39 -3.44 -35.88
CA ARG A 69 0.60 -3.38 -36.97
C ARG A 69 1.76 -4.35 -36.78
N SER A 70 2.09 -4.69 -35.53
CA SER A 70 3.21 -5.57 -35.17
C SER A 70 2.83 -7.06 -35.17
N PHE A 71 1.53 -7.35 -35.14
CA PHE A 71 0.97 -8.69 -35.31
C PHE A 71 0.07 -8.69 -36.55
N PRO A 72 0.62 -8.78 -37.78
CA PRO A 72 -0.18 -9.23 -38.90
C PRO A 72 -0.76 -10.60 -38.50
N SER A 73 -2.02 -10.82 -38.86
CA SER A 73 -2.77 -12.07 -38.62
C SER A 73 -1.85 -13.29 -38.64
N VAL A 74 -2.01 -14.18 -37.66
CA VAL A 74 -1.37 -15.51 -37.61
C VAL A 74 -1.81 -16.28 -38.85
N SER A 75 -1.12 -16.01 -39.95
CA SER A 75 -1.33 -16.59 -41.25
C SER A 75 0.00 -16.49 -41.97
N GLN A 76 0.60 -17.67 -42.12
CA GLN A 76 1.70 -18.05 -43.00
C GLN A 76 3.11 -17.97 -42.40
N GLY A 77 3.73 -19.16 -42.33
CA GLY A 77 5.03 -19.41 -41.73
C GLY A 77 6.17 -18.73 -42.50
N GLY A 78 6.98 -18.00 -41.76
CA GLY A 78 8.34 -17.62 -42.15
C GLY A 78 9.31 -18.12 -41.11
N ALA A 79 10.31 -18.90 -41.52
CA ALA A 79 11.35 -19.42 -40.64
C ALA A 79 12.08 -18.28 -39.90
N VAL A 80 12.09 -18.33 -38.58
CA VAL A 80 12.86 -17.40 -37.73
C VAL A 80 14.34 -17.74 -37.87
N GLN A 81 15.06 -17.09 -38.78
CA GLN A 81 16.53 -17.09 -38.80
C GLN A 81 17.04 -16.20 -37.66
N GLY A 82 17.76 -16.76 -36.67
CA GLY A 82 18.40 -15.94 -35.63
C GLY A 82 18.91 -16.64 -34.38
N GLY A 83 19.50 -17.84 -34.51
CA GLY A 83 19.90 -18.68 -33.37
C GLY A 83 20.95 -18.11 -32.40
N ARG A 84 21.60 -16.98 -32.67
CA ARG A 84 22.53 -16.32 -31.72
C ARG A 84 21.97 -15.03 -31.13
N SER A 85 21.14 -14.32 -31.91
CA SER A 85 20.51 -13.06 -31.54
C SER A 85 19.35 -13.26 -30.56
N VAL A 86 18.64 -14.39 -30.64
CA VAL A 86 17.56 -14.73 -29.70
C VAL A 86 18.13 -15.08 -28.33
N TRP A 87 19.19 -15.88 -28.25
CA TRP A 87 19.80 -16.27 -26.98
C TRP A 87 20.47 -15.10 -26.24
N LEU A 88 21.14 -14.19 -26.95
CA LEU A 88 21.68 -12.96 -26.35
C LEU A 88 20.57 -12.08 -25.75
N ARG A 89 19.39 -12.04 -26.39
CA ARG A 89 18.21 -11.31 -25.89
C ARG A 89 17.59 -11.98 -24.66
N VAL A 90 17.48 -13.31 -24.65
CA VAL A 90 16.99 -14.08 -23.49
C VAL A 90 17.93 -13.91 -22.30
N CYS A 91 19.24 -14.02 -22.52
CA CYS A 91 20.23 -13.80 -21.46
C CYS A 91 20.19 -12.36 -20.91
N GLY A 92 20.00 -11.36 -21.78
CA GLY A 92 19.85 -9.97 -21.35
C GLY A 92 18.64 -9.74 -20.45
N VAL A 93 17.49 -10.34 -20.78
CA VAL A 93 16.28 -10.28 -19.95
C VAL A 93 16.49 -11.02 -18.63
N LEU A 94 17.15 -12.18 -18.66
CA LEU A 94 17.41 -12.97 -17.46
C LEU A 94 18.34 -12.23 -16.49
N VAL A 95 19.40 -11.60 -16.99
CA VAL A 95 20.34 -10.80 -16.19
C VAL A 95 19.67 -9.57 -15.60
N LEU A 96 18.81 -8.88 -16.37
CA LEU A 96 18.06 -7.73 -15.88
C LEU A 96 17.06 -8.15 -14.78
N ALA A 97 16.34 -9.25 -15.00
CA ALA A 97 15.39 -9.80 -14.03
C ALA A 97 16.09 -10.25 -12.73
N LEU A 98 17.25 -10.91 -12.85
CA LEU A 98 18.06 -11.33 -11.71
C LEU A 98 18.69 -10.14 -10.97
N GLY A 99 19.12 -9.10 -11.69
CA GLY A 99 19.63 -7.87 -11.11
C GLY A 99 18.58 -7.11 -10.30
N VAL A 100 17.36 -7.01 -10.82
CA VAL A 100 16.21 -6.44 -10.10
C VAL A 100 15.86 -7.30 -8.87
N LEU A 101 15.86 -8.63 -9.00
CA LEU A 101 15.60 -9.54 -7.88
C LEU A 101 16.68 -9.44 -6.78
N GLY A 102 17.95 -9.30 -7.15
CA GLY A 102 19.06 -9.13 -6.19
C GLY A 102 19.02 -7.82 -5.42
N LEU A 103 18.63 -6.72 -6.08
CA LEU A 103 18.44 -5.41 -5.43
C LEU A 103 17.29 -5.43 -4.41
N ARG A 104 16.22 -6.21 -4.67
CA ARG A 104 15.08 -6.39 -3.76
C ARG A 104 15.45 -7.10 -2.45
N VAL A 105 16.28 -8.15 -2.53
CA VAL A 105 16.70 -8.91 -1.34
C VAL A 105 17.60 -8.06 -0.42
N ARG A 106 18.32 -7.08 -0.97
CA ARG A 106 19.26 -6.24 -0.21
C ARG A 106 18.57 -5.11 0.56
N PHE A 107 17.39 -4.65 0.13
CA PHE A 107 16.66 -3.51 0.71
C PHE A 107 15.15 -3.80 0.90
N PRO A 108 14.77 -4.59 1.92
CA PRO A 108 13.36 -4.82 2.22
C PRO A 108 12.70 -3.56 2.79
N LEU A 109 11.65 -3.05 2.13
CA LEU A 109 10.80 -1.95 2.62
C LEU A 109 9.49 -2.49 3.23
N PRO A 110 8.84 -1.70 4.12
CA PRO A 110 7.82 -2.20 5.05
C PRO A 110 6.57 -2.75 4.36
N VAL A 111 6.04 -3.83 4.95
CA VAL A 111 4.87 -4.55 4.45
C VAL A 111 3.61 -3.72 4.68
N SER A 112 2.69 -3.72 3.71
CA SER A 112 1.37 -3.09 3.85
C SER A 112 0.67 -3.67 5.09
N PRO A 113 0.21 -2.81 6.03
CA PRO A 113 -0.29 -3.25 7.34
C PRO A 113 -1.61 -4.05 7.27
N VAL A 114 -2.24 -4.15 6.09
CA VAL A 114 -3.48 -4.93 5.87
C VAL A 114 -3.30 -6.41 6.17
N GLY A 115 -2.10 -6.98 5.94
CA GLY A 115 -1.84 -8.42 6.13
C GLY A 115 -2.03 -8.92 7.57
N GLY A 116 -1.78 -8.07 8.57
CA GLY A 116 -1.97 -8.40 9.99
C GLY A 116 -3.26 -7.82 10.60
N ALA A 117 -4.06 -7.10 9.80
CA ALA A 117 -5.13 -6.29 10.34
C ALA A 117 -6.29 -7.12 10.91
N GLU A 118 -6.58 -8.29 10.33
CA GLU A 118 -7.58 -9.22 10.87
C GLU A 118 -7.20 -9.71 12.27
N VAL A 119 -5.96 -10.17 12.43
CA VAL A 119 -5.47 -10.73 13.70
C VAL A 119 -5.44 -9.65 14.78
N ALA A 120 -5.01 -8.45 14.43
CA ALA A 120 -5.03 -7.31 15.35
C ALA A 120 -6.45 -6.99 15.84
N LEU A 121 -7.45 -6.97 14.95
CA LEU A 121 -8.84 -6.66 15.30
C LEU A 121 -9.48 -7.71 16.23
N GLN A 122 -9.05 -8.97 16.19
CA GLN A 122 -9.52 -10.01 17.12
C GLN A 122 -9.18 -9.70 18.59
N HIS A 123 -8.17 -8.87 18.83
CA HIS A 123 -7.75 -8.44 20.16
C HIS A 123 -8.43 -7.13 20.59
N VAL A 124 -9.26 -6.53 19.74
CA VAL A 124 -9.98 -5.29 20.03
C VAL A 124 -11.40 -5.62 20.46
N PRO A 125 -11.83 -5.25 21.68
CA PRO A 125 -13.20 -5.43 22.13
C PRO A 125 -14.23 -4.82 21.16
N PRO A 126 -15.38 -5.45 20.92
CA PRO A 126 -16.42 -4.92 20.04
C PRO A 126 -16.87 -3.50 20.39
N ALA A 127 -16.90 -3.17 21.70
CA ALA A 127 -17.22 -1.84 22.18
C ALA A 127 -16.23 -0.76 21.70
N LEU A 128 -14.94 -1.10 21.56
CA LEU A 128 -13.94 -0.20 21.00
C LEU A 128 -14.03 -0.16 19.48
N GLN A 129 -14.30 -1.28 18.80
CA GLN A 129 -14.46 -1.30 17.34
C GLN A 129 -15.59 -0.40 16.84
N ALA A 130 -16.60 -0.12 17.67
CA ALA A 130 -17.68 0.83 17.38
C ALA A 130 -17.27 2.31 17.52
N GLN A 131 -16.11 2.60 18.13
CA GLN A 131 -15.60 3.95 18.34
C GLN A 131 -14.64 4.39 17.21
N PRO A 132 -14.52 5.70 16.93
CA PRO A 132 -13.54 6.21 15.99
C PRO A 132 -12.11 5.75 16.32
N VAL A 133 -11.43 5.21 15.31
CA VAL A 133 -10.04 4.75 15.44
C VAL A 133 -9.09 5.76 14.83
N PHE A 134 -8.05 6.15 15.58
CA PHE A 134 -6.92 6.87 15.00
C PHE A 134 -6.06 5.87 14.23
N ASN A 135 -6.04 5.98 12.90
CA ASN A 135 -5.36 5.04 12.03
C ASN A 135 -4.43 5.71 11.03
N ASP A 136 -3.46 4.92 10.57
CA ASP A 136 -2.70 5.19 9.36
C ASP A 136 -3.60 5.18 8.11
N ASP A 137 -3.32 6.03 7.13
CA ASP A 137 -4.21 6.27 5.98
C ASP A 137 -4.40 5.01 5.11
N THR A 138 -3.42 4.11 5.09
CA THR A 138 -3.48 2.85 4.35
C THR A 138 -4.47 1.83 4.92
N LEU A 139 -4.82 1.95 6.21
CA LEU A 139 -5.77 1.05 6.88
C LEU A 139 -7.23 1.45 6.68
N GLY A 140 -7.52 2.71 6.32
CA GLY A 140 -8.88 3.24 6.34
C GLY A 140 -9.87 2.48 5.47
N GLY A 141 -9.46 2.04 4.27
CA GLY A 141 -10.32 1.25 3.39
C GLY A 141 -10.70 -0.11 3.98
N TYR A 142 -9.76 -0.78 4.65
CA TYR A 142 -10.00 -2.05 5.32
C TYR A 142 -10.92 -1.88 6.53
N LEU A 143 -10.73 -0.81 7.32
CA LEU A 143 -11.58 -0.50 8.47
C LEU A 143 -13.03 -0.25 8.05
N ILE A 144 -13.25 0.49 6.96
CA ILE A 144 -14.60 0.70 6.38
C ILE A 144 -15.23 -0.63 5.97
N PHE A 145 -14.48 -1.52 5.32
CA PHE A 145 -14.97 -2.86 4.96
C PHE A 145 -15.40 -3.67 6.20
N ARG A 146 -14.76 -3.45 7.35
CA ARG A 146 -15.10 -4.07 8.64
C ARG A 146 -16.15 -3.31 9.45
N HIS A 147 -16.75 -2.26 8.90
CA HIS A 147 -17.70 -1.37 9.58
C HIS A 147 -17.11 -0.68 10.83
N ILE A 148 -15.79 -0.50 10.84
CA ILE A 148 -15.08 0.25 11.88
C ILE A 148 -14.86 1.67 11.34
N PRO A 149 -15.19 2.73 12.09
CA PRO A 149 -15.05 4.11 11.61
C PRO A 149 -13.59 4.61 11.68
N PRO A 150 -12.84 4.72 10.56
CA PRO A 150 -11.52 5.33 10.58
C PRO A 150 -11.60 6.85 10.70
N LEU A 151 -10.57 7.48 11.28
CA LEU A 151 -10.43 8.94 11.22
C LEU A 151 -9.94 9.45 9.86
N LEU A 152 -9.15 8.64 9.16
CA LEU A 152 -8.62 8.97 7.84
C LEU A 152 -8.65 7.73 6.94
N ASP A 153 -9.02 7.91 5.68
CA ASP A 153 -9.00 6.84 4.69
C ASP A 153 -8.44 7.31 3.34
N GLY A 154 -8.41 6.38 2.38
CA GLY A 154 -7.87 6.61 1.05
C GLY A 154 -8.49 7.79 0.30
N ARG A 155 -9.64 8.32 0.69
CA ARG A 155 -10.29 9.51 0.12
C ARG A 155 -9.69 10.81 0.67
N ALA A 156 -8.38 10.86 0.86
CA ALA A 156 -7.63 11.95 1.45
C ALA A 156 -7.96 13.33 0.83
N GLU A 157 -8.31 13.38 -0.44
CA GLU A 157 -8.68 14.61 -1.17
C GLU A 157 -9.96 15.27 -0.63
N LEU A 158 -10.84 14.50 0.00
CA LEU A 158 -12.06 15.01 0.64
C LEU A 158 -11.79 15.65 2.01
N PHE A 159 -10.60 15.43 2.58
CA PHE A 159 -10.23 15.95 3.88
C PHE A 159 -9.45 17.27 3.75
N PRO A 160 -9.72 18.26 4.61
CA PRO A 160 -8.93 19.49 4.66
C PRO A 160 -7.43 19.19 4.77
N GLN A 161 -6.61 19.92 4.01
CA GLN A 161 -5.16 19.71 4.02
C GLN A 161 -4.56 19.82 5.43
N ALA A 162 -4.98 20.82 6.21
CA ALA A 162 -4.51 21.02 7.58
C ALA A 162 -4.78 19.80 8.46
N PHE A 163 -5.96 19.18 8.35
CA PHE A 163 -6.30 17.97 9.10
C PHE A 163 -5.38 16.80 8.73
N ARG A 164 -5.12 16.60 7.43
CA ARG A 164 -4.23 15.53 6.97
C ARG A 164 -2.79 15.69 7.44
N LEU A 165 -2.29 16.93 7.45
CA LEU A 165 -0.96 17.22 7.96
C LEU A 165 -0.86 16.94 9.46
N SER A 166 -1.84 17.38 10.25
CA SER A 166 -1.87 17.09 11.69
C SER A 166 -1.98 15.59 12.00
N MET A 167 -2.77 14.82 11.23
CA MET A 167 -2.79 13.35 11.34
C MET A 167 -1.41 12.73 11.08
N PHE A 168 -0.69 13.22 10.06
CA PHE A 168 0.65 12.75 9.72
C PHE A 168 1.69 13.14 10.79
N ASP A 169 1.63 14.37 11.29
CA ASP A 169 2.49 14.85 12.38
C ASP A 169 2.25 14.06 13.68
N ALA A 170 0.99 13.74 13.99
CA ALA A 170 0.63 12.88 15.11
C ALA A 170 1.23 11.46 14.95
N LEU A 171 1.22 10.87 13.75
CA LEU A 171 1.86 9.59 13.48
C LEU A 171 3.39 9.64 13.66
N LEU A 172 4.02 10.77 13.32
CA LEU A 172 5.45 11.02 13.54
C LEU A 172 5.81 11.26 15.02
N GLY A 173 4.84 11.21 15.93
CA GLY A 173 5.07 11.37 17.36
C GLY A 173 5.08 12.82 17.83
N HIS A 174 4.45 13.74 17.09
CA HIS A 174 4.18 15.09 17.59
C HIS A 174 3.00 15.06 18.56
N ASP A 175 3.31 14.99 19.87
CA ASP A 175 2.34 14.80 20.95
C ASP A 175 1.22 15.84 20.98
N ALA A 176 1.52 17.09 20.62
CA ALA A 176 0.54 18.17 20.61
C ALA A 176 -0.57 17.91 19.57
N ASP A 177 -0.20 17.45 18.38
CA ASP A 177 -1.12 17.09 17.31
C ASP A 177 -1.95 15.87 17.69
N PHE A 178 -1.29 14.80 18.16
CA PHE A 178 -2.00 13.60 18.58
C PHE A 178 -3.01 13.91 19.70
N ASN A 179 -2.60 14.63 20.74
CA ASN A 179 -3.50 14.97 21.86
C ASN A 179 -4.63 15.92 21.47
N THR A 180 -4.42 16.78 20.47
CA THR A 180 -5.48 17.64 19.93
C THR A 180 -6.51 16.80 19.17
N ILE A 181 -6.06 15.94 18.26
CA ILE A 181 -6.92 15.02 17.50
C ILE A 181 -7.65 14.07 18.45
N ALA A 182 -6.92 13.46 19.39
CA ALA A 182 -7.48 12.50 20.33
C ALA A 182 -8.59 13.11 21.21
N ARG A 183 -8.47 14.40 21.56
CA ARG A 183 -9.53 15.12 22.28
C ARG A 183 -10.68 15.52 21.37
N GLN A 184 -10.38 16.10 20.22
CA GLN A 184 -11.39 16.60 19.28
C GLN A 184 -12.30 15.49 18.77
N TYR A 185 -11.74 14.32 18.48
CA TYR A 185 -12.47 13.17 17.94
C TYR A 185 -12.76 12.07 18.96
N ALA A 186 -12.53 12.34 20.25
CA ALA A 186 -12.74 11.39 21.34
C ALA A 186 -12.12 10.00 21.07
N VAL A 187 -10.87 10.00 20.59
CA VAL A 187 -10.17 8.77 20.21
C VAL A 187 -9.98 7.88 21.43
N CYS A 188 -10.59 6.70 21.38
CA CYS A 188 -10.47 5.67 22.42
C CYS A 188 -9.41 4.62 22.11
N TRP A 189 -8.99 4.50 20.85
CA TRP A 189 -8.02 3.49 20.43
C TRP A 189 -7.30 3.89 19.14
N THR A 190 -6.09 3.37 18.96
CA THR A 190 -5.25 3.61 17.79
C THR A 190 -4.92 2.31 17.10
N PHE A 191 -4.71 2.39 15.78
CA PHE A 191 -4.30 1.26 14.98
C PHE A 191 -3.32 1.75 13.90
N ALA A 192 -2.03 1.47 14.11
CA ALA A 192 -0.95 1.92 13.24
C ALA A 192 0.09 0.83 13.02
N ALA A 193 0.88 0.94 11.95
CA ALA A 193 2.05 0.09 11.76
C ALA A 193 3.06 0.25 12.93
N PRO A 194 3.78 -0.82 13.34
CA PRO A 194 4.69 -0.79 14.48
C PRO A 194 5.80 0.26 14.38
N ALA A 195 6.23 0.59 13.16
CA ALA A 195 7.31 1.53 12.89
C ALA A 195 6.96 3.00 13.16
N TRP A 196 5.67 3.34 13.36
CA TRP A 196 5.28 4.73 13.63
C TRP A 196 5.77 5.18 15.02
N PRO A 197 6.46 6.33 15.12
CA PRO A 197 6.92 6.87 16.41
C PRO A 197 5.81 7.09 17.45
N LEU A 198 4.58 7.33 17.00
CA LEU A 198 3.39 7.39 17.86
C LEU A 198 3.31 6.20 18.84
N ASN A 199 3.65 4.99 18.41
CA ASN A 199 3.57 3.80 19.27
C ASN A 199 4.53 3.86 20.46
N ALA A 200 5.67 4.53 20.31
CA ALA A 200 6.63 4.73 21.39
C ALA A 200 6.12 5.77 22.39
N HIS A 201 5.45 6.82 21.91
CA HIS A 201 4.78 7.80 22.77
C HIS A 201 3.65 7.14 23.59
N LEU A 202 2.78 6.38 22.94
CA LEU A 202 1.68 5.67 23.60
C LEU A 202 2.15 4.60 24.59
N ALA A 203 3.33 4.02 24.37
CA ALA A 203 3.93 3.08 25.32
C ALA A 203 4.34 3.75 26.66
N GLN A 204 4.62 5.06 26.64
CA GLN A 204 5.05 5.83 27.80
C GLN A 204 3.89 6.53 28.52
N ASP A 205 2.74 6.69 27.86
CA ASP A 205 1.56 7.32 28.43
C ASP A 205 0.76 6.33 29.30
N PRO A 206 0.65 6.54 30.64
CA PRO A 206 -0.06 5.64 31.53
C PRO A 206 -1.57 5.56 31.27
N ALA A 207 -2.15 6.51 30.52
CA ALA A 207 -3.56 6.49 30.13
C ALA A 207 -3.86 5.46 29.04
N TRP A 208 -2.84 4.95 28.36
CA TRP A 208 -2.98 3.98 27.27
C TRP A 208 -2.46 2.60 27.68
N GLU A 209 -3.00 1.59 27.00
CA GLU A 209 -2.66 0.19 27.15
C GLU A 209 -2.52 -0.44 25.77
N ARG A 210 -1.46 -1.23 25.58
CA ARG A 210 -1.23 -1.95 24.33
C ARG A 210 -2.08 -3.21 24.31
N LEU A 211 -3.03 -3.30 23.39
CA LEU A 211 -3.88 -4.47 23.22
C LEU A 211 -3.23 -5.54 22.35
N TYR A 212 -2.47 -5.12 21.33
CA TYR A 212 -1.87 -6.03 20.36
C TYR A 212 -0.63 -5.41 19.71
N THR A 213 0.35 -6.26 19.38
CA THR A 213 1.46 -5.87 18.50
C THR A 213 2.02 -7.10 17.79
N ASP A 214 2.24 -6.97 16.49
CA ASP A 214 3.01 -7.90 15.68
C ASP A 214 3.91 -7.14 14.70
N HIS A 215 4.37 -7.79 13.64
CA HIS A 215 5.23 -7.19 12.63
C HIS A 215 4.48 -6.27 11.63
N PHE A 216 3.15 -6.27 11.64
CA PHE A 216 2.29 -5.52 10.73
C PHE A 216 1.51 -4.41 11.43
N ALA A 217 1.10 -4.61 12.68
CA ALA A 217 0.14 -3.77 13.37
C ALA A 217 0.49 -3.64 14.86
N THR A 218 0.26 -2.44 15.38
CA THR A 218 0.21 -2.15 16.81
C THR A 218 -1.09 -1.46 17.13
N VAL A 219 -1.74 -1.92 18.20
CA VAL A 219 -3.02 -1.40 18.68
C VAL A 219 -2.86 -0.96 20.12
N TYR A 220 -3.24 0.29 20.39
CA TYR A 220 -3.39 0.82 21.75
C TYR A 220 -4.83 1.21 22.02
N ALA A 221 -5.26 1.09 23.26
CA ALA A 221 -6.53 1.60 23.74
C ALA A 221 -6.33 2.49 24.96
N ARG A 222 -7.15 3.52 25.09
CA ARG A 222 -7.21 4.34 26.28
C ARG A 222 -7.93 3.55 27.37
N LYS A 223 -7.31 3.42 28.55
CA LYS A 223 -7.82 2.59 29.66
C LYS A 223 -9.23 2.98 30.09
N ALA A 224 -9.55 4.28 30.06
CA ALA A 224 -10.88 4.79 30.37
C ALA A 224 -11.99 4.32 29.41
N CYS A 225 -11.63 3.85 28.21
CA CYS A 225 -12.57 3.32 27.22
C CYS A 225 -12.62 1.78 27.22
N LEU A 226 -11.75 1.11 27.98
CA LEU A 226 -11.77 -0.35 28.08
C LEU A 226 -12.92 -0.79 28.99
N PRO A 227 -13.65 -1.86 28.64
CA PRO A 227 -14.59 -2.47 29.56
C PRO A 227 -13.85 -2.93 30.83
N ALA A 228 -14.49 -2.78 31.99
CA ALA A 228 -13.92 -3.23 33.25
C ALA A 228 -13.54 -4.72 33.14
N PRO A 229 -12.41 -5.15 33.75
CA PRO A 229 -12.08 -6.57 33.78
C PRO A 229 -13.25 -7.33 34.38
N MET A 230 -13.77 -8.33 33.67
CA MET A 230 -14.78 -9.23 34.22
C MET A 230 -14.21 -9.83 35.51
N GLN A 231 -14.74 -9.43 36.67
CA GLN A 231 -14.48 -10.15 37.90
C GLN A 231 -15.07 -11.56 37.73
N GLN A 232 -14.21 -12.54 37.50
CA GLN A 232 -14.61 -13.95 37.51
C GLN A 232 -15.12 -14.27 38.91
N GLY A 233 -16.41 -14.59 39.00
CA GLY A 233 -17.14 -14.77 40.24
C GLY A 233 -16.47 -15.76 41.19
N ALA A 234 -16.02 -15.23 42.32
CA ALA A 234 -15.89 -16.00 43.55
C ALA A 234 -17.29 -16.14 44.14
N ASP A 235 -18.05 -17.12 43.67
CA ASP A 235 -19.23 -17.62 44.38
C ASP A 235 -19.37 -19.11 44.07
N THR A 236 -18.63 -19.90 44.83
CA THR A 236 -18.99 -21.30 45.11
C THR A 236 -19.98 -21.30 46.28
N PRO A 237 -21.25 -21.70 46.10
CA PRO A 237 -22.05 -22.11 47.22
C PRO A 237 -21.83 -23.61 47.45
N THR A 238 -21.20 -23.94 48.58
CA THR A 238 -21.47 -25.20 49.33
C THR A 238 -22.35 -24.77 50.52
N PRO A 239 -23.29 -25.59 51.01
CA PRO A 239 -23.12 -27.02 51.31
C PRO A 239 -23.97 -27.98 50.46
#